data_AF-A0A5C2SHT1-F1
#
_entry.id   AF-A0A5C2SHT1-F1
#
_cell.length_a   1.000
_cell.length_b   1.000
_cell.length_c   1.000
_cell.angle_alpha   90.00
_cell.angle_beta   90.00
_cell.angle_gamma   90.00
#
_symmetry.space_group_name_H-M   'P 1'
#
loop_
_entity.id
_entity.type
_entity.pdbx_description
1 polymer ?
#
loop_
_entity_poly.entity_id
_entity_poly.type
_entity_poly.pdbx_seq_one_letter_code
_entity_poly.pdbx_strand_id
1 'polypeptide(L)'
;MKSFLTLAALAASALAQSVNIGSPADMSTVTPGNNITVQVNRPNTLTGSQEVAIAIGLFPCGGTDGQTPCAATNTTGVLGNVLYTGPYNPQYADGAPSLPPHQNFSVQVPSTFKSGQVSLGVAHFALVGASMMPIYEFVNTTLVVQ
;
A
#
# COMPACT_ATOMS: atom_id res chain seq x y z
N MET A 1 -22.26 24.07 11.56
CA MET A 1 -21.36 23.13 12.30
C MET A 1 -21.78 21.67 12.16
N LYS A 2 -23.06 21.30 12.39
CA LYS A 2 -23.53 19.91 12.26
C LYS A 2 -23.29 19.28 10.87
N SER A 3 -23.56 20.03 9.79
CA SER A 3 -23.39 19.54 8.42
C SER A 3 -21.92 19.35 7.99
N PHE A 4 -20.98 20.07 8.61
CA PHE A 4 -19.54 19.92 8.32
C PHE A 4 -18.98 18.63 8.91
N LEU A 5 -19.44 18.26 10.12
CA LEU A 5 -19.05 17.01 10.77
C LEU A 5 -19.60 15.79 10.02
N THR A 6 -20.84 15.84 9.52
CA THR A 6 -21.40 14.75 8.71
C THR A 6 -20.68 14.59 7.38
N LEU A 7 -20.26 15.69 6.73
CA LEU A 7 -19.53 15.61 5.46
C LEU A 7 -18.11 15.03 5.65
N ALA A 8 -17.43 15.41 6.73
CA ALA A 8 -16.12 14.84 7.08
C ALA A 8 -16.20 13.34 7.40
N ALA A 9 -17.25 12.90 8.11
CA ALA A 9 -17.47 11.49 8.40
C ALA A 9 -17.75 10.66 7.13
N LEU A 10 -18.49 11.20 6.17
CA LEU A 10 -18.78 10.54 4.89
C LEU A 10 -17.54 10.46 3.98
N ALA A 11 -16.68 11.48 3.99
CA ALA A 11 -15.43 11.46 3.24
C ALA A 11 -14.43 10.44 3.81
N ALA A 12 -14.37 10.31 5.14
CA ALA A 12 -13.51 9.33 5.81
C ALA A 12 -13.95 7.88 5.55
N SER A 13 -15.26 7.61 5.45
CA SER A 13 -15.76 6.25 5.20
C SER A 13 -15.50 5.77 3.77
N ALA A 14 -15.47 6.68 2.78
CA ALA A 14 -15.09 6.34 1.40
C ALA A 14 -13.62 5.91 1.30
N LEU A 15 -12.71 6.54 2.05
CA LEU A 15 -11.30 6.15 2.11
C LEU A 15 -11.08 4.81 2.84
N ALA A 16 -11.94 4.47 3.80
CA ALA A 16 -11.84 3.22 4.54
C ALA A 16 -12.17 1.95 3.72
N GLN A 17 -12.73 2.10 2.51
CA GLN A 17 -13.02 0.98 1.62
C GLN A 17 -11.82 0.56 0.75
N SER A 18 -10.72 1.32 0.78
CA SER A 18 -9.49 1.04 0.02
C SER A 18 -8.57 0.07 0.75
N VAL A 19 -7.71 -0.66 0.03
CA VAL A 19 -6.60 -1.38 0.67
C VAL A 19 -5.67 -0.41 1.40
N ASN A 20 -4.92 -0.90 2.39
CA ASN A 20 -3.85 -0.13 3.02
C ASN A 20 -2.63 -0.99 3.28
N ILE A 21 -1.48 -0.33 3.42
CA ILE A 21 -0.23 -0.97 3.82
C ILE A 21 -0.22 -1.06 5.34
N GLY A 22 -0.40 -2.27 5.88
CA GLY A 22 -0.38 -2.54 7.31
C GLY A 22 1.03 -2.63 7.89
N SER A 23 1.99 -3.03 7.06
CA SER A 23 3.41 -3.12 7.38
C SER A 23 4.25 -3.04 6.11
N PRO A 24 5.45 -2.44 6.12
CA PRO A 24 6.02 -1.68 7.24
C PRO A 24 5.23 -0.39 7.53
N ALA A 25 5.34 0.10 8.77
CA ALA A 25 4.74 1.39 9.13
C ALA A 25 5.43 2.54 8.38
N ASP A 26 4.74 3.66 8.22
CA ASP A 26 5.32 4.86 7.60
C ASP A 26 6.61 5.27 8.33
N MET A 27 7.60 5.70 7.55
CA MET A 27 8.95 6.04 7.97
C MET A 27 9.78 4.90 8.57
N SER A 28 9.34 3.65 8.45
CA SER A 28 10.15 2.49 8.89
C SER A 28 11.47 2.41 8.14
N THR A 29 12.50 2.01 8.87
CA THR A 29 13.84 1.80 8.31
C THR A 29 13.95 0.45 7.60
N VAL A 30 14.57 0.44 6.44
CA VAL A 30 14.85 -0.78 5.67
C VAL A 30 16.30 -0.78 5.18
N THR A 31 16.87 -1.97 5.04
CA THR A 31 18.26 -2.16 4.60
C THR A 31 18.30 -2.68 3.15
N PRO A 32 19.10 -2.09 2.25
CA PRO A 32 19.29 -2.60 0.90
C PRO A 32 19.70 -4.08 0.89
N GLY A 33 19.11 -4.87 0.00
CA GLY A 33 19.39 -6.30 -0.15
C GLY A 33 18.66 -7.21 0.86
N ASN A 34 18.07 -6.66 1.91
CA ASN A 34 17.29 -7.45 2.87
C ASN A 34 15.84 -7.64 2.39
N ASN A 35 15.23 -8.73 2.84
CA ASN A 35 13.79 -8.96 2.67
C ASN A 35 13.00 -8.19 3.73
N ILE A 36 11.93 -7.56 3.29
CA ILE A 36 10.91 -6.94 4.14
C ILE A 36 9.58 -7.63 3.92
N THR A 37 8.74 -7.65 4.96
CA THR A 37 7.35 -8.10 4.83
C THR A 37 6.47 -6.90 4.54
N VAL A 38 5.85 -6.89 3.36
CA VAL A 38 4.79 -5.94 3.02
C VAL A 38 3.45 -6.62 3.33
N GLN A 39 2.78 -6.14 4.37
CA GLN A 39 1.42 -6.55 4.68
C GLN A 39 0.45 -5.62 3.97
N VAL A 40 -0.41 -6.18 3.12
CA VAL A 40 -1.51 -5.44 2.50
C VAL A 40 -2.80 -5.88 3.14
N ASN A 41 -3.50 -4.92 3.72
CA ASN A 41 -4.77 -5.10 4.38
C ASN A 41 -5.91 -4.80 3.41
N ARG A 42 -6.95 -5.61 3.49
CA ARG A 42 -8.24 -5.39 2.83
C ARG A 42 -9.31 -5.12 3.89
N PRO A 43 -9.57 -3.85 4.26
CA PRO A 43 -10.65 -3.51 5.18
C PRO A 43 -11.99 -4.10 4.75
N ASN A 44 -12.84 -4.43 5.72
CA ASN A 44 -14.18 -4.93 5.44
C ASN A 44 -15.01 -3.86 4.71
N THR A 45 -15.67 -4.26 3.62
CA THR A 45 -16.54 -3.39 2.83
C THR A 45 -17.99 -3.85 2.91
N LEU A 46 -18.94 -2.91 2.82
CA LEU A 46 -20.38 -3.23 2.76
C LEU A 46 -20.77 -3.87 1.41
N THR A 47 -20.08 -3.46 0.35
CA THR A 47 -20.21 -4.04 -0.98
C THR A 47 -19.22 -5.18 -1.12
N GLY A 48 -19.67 -6.36 -1.57
CA GLY A 48 -18.78 -7.47 -1.85
C GLY A 48 -17.75 -7.13 -2.93
N SER A 49 -16.53 -7.64 -2.78
CA SER A 49 -15.46 -7.52 -3.76
C SER A 49 -14.80 -8.87 -4.03
N GLN A 50 -14.31 -9.03 -5.25
CA GLN A 50 -13.42 -10.10 -5.66
C GLN A 50 -12.06 -9.50 -5.95
N GLU A 51 -11.10 -9.82 -5.09
CA GLU A 51 -9.70 -9.41 -5.23
C GLU A 51 -9.08 -10.20 -6.39
N VAL A 52 -8.32 -9.52 -7.26
CA VAL A 52 -7.75 -10.15 -8.46
C VAL A 52 -6.23 -10.15 -8.40
N ALA A 53 -5.61 -8.97 -8.34
CA ALA A 53 -4.16 -8.85 -8.43
C ALA A 53 -3.61 -7.59 -7.76
N ILE A 54 -2.33 -7.68 -7.41
CA ILE A 54 -1.55 -6.62 -6.81
C ILE A 54 -0.16 -6.54 -7.46
N ALA A 55 0.36 -5.32 -7.59
CA ALA A 55 1.78 -5.06 -7.80
C ALA A 55 2.34 -4.22 -6.65
N ILE A 56 3.54 -4.60 -6.17
CA ILE A 56 4.25 -3.91 -5.08
C ILE A 56 5.56 -3.38 -5.65
N GLY A 57 5.90 -2.14 -5.34
CA GLY A 57 7.13 -1.54 -5.81
C GLY A 57 7.75 -0.55 -4.83
N LEU A 58 9.06 -0.32 -5.00
CA LEU A 58 9.79 0.73 -4.32
C LEU A 58 10.31 1.77 -5.32
N PHE A 59 9.96 3.03 -5.07
CA PHE A 59 10.40 4.17 -5.86
C PHE A 59 11.34 5.07 -5.04
N PRO A 60 12.59 5.30 -5.46
CA PRO A 60 13.50 6.20 -4.75
C PRO A 60 13.13 7.67 -4.98
N CYS A 61 12.68 8.36 -3.92
CA CYS A 61 12.16 9.72 -4.02
C CYS A 61 13.25 10.76 -4.33
N GLY A 62 14.47 10.51 -3.85
CA GLY A 62 15.65 11.33 -4.11
C GLY A 62 16.40 11.02 -5.41
N GLY A 63 15.85 10.18 -6.29
CA GLY A 63 16.54 9.74 -7.50
C GLY A 63 17.89 9.09 -7.19
N THR A 64 18.92 9.39 -7.99
CA THR A 64 20.29 8.88 -7.79
C THR A 64 20.98 9.43 -6.54
N ASP A 65 20.56 10.61 -6.08
CA ASP A 65 21.27 11.38 -5.06
C ASP A 65 20.74 11.10 -3.65
N GLY A 66 19.51 10.56 -3.54
CA GLY A 66 18.90 10.11 -2.28
C GLY A 66 18.47 11.22 -1.32
N GLN A 67 18.60 12.50 -1.72
CA GLN A 67 18.43 13.64 -0.82
C GLN A 67 17.02 14.24 -0.78
N THR A 68 16.16 13.97 -1.78
CA THR A 68 14.80 14.55 -1.82
C THR A 68 13.83 13.69 -1.02
N PRO A 69 13.10 14.26 -0.04
CA PRO A 69 12.08 13.52 0.71
C PRO A 69 10.89 13.18 -0.19
N CYS A 70 10.18 12.09 0.11
CA CYS A 70 9.01 11.66 -0.67
C CYS A 70 7.88 12.69 -0.66
N ALA A 71 7.79 13.53 0.38
CA ALA A 71 6.83 14.64 0.42
C ALA A 71 7.05 15.70 -0.66
N ALA A 72 8.27 15.81 -1.22
CA ALA A 72 8.63 16.75 -2.28
C ALA A 72 8.68 16.10 -3.68
N THR A 73 8.38 14.80 -3.78
CA THR A 73 8.43 14.03 -5.02
C THR A 73 7.05 13.49 -5.36
N ASN A 74 6.63 13.58 -6.64
CA ASN A 74 5.37 12.99 -7.07
C ASN A 74 5.49 11.45 -7.11
N THR A 75 4.86 10.80 -6.14
CA THR A 75 4.86 9.34 -5.95
C THR A 75 3.51 8.71 -6.32
N THR A 76 2.53 9.52 -6.73
CA THR A 76 1.17 9.07 -7.02
C THR A 76 1.14 8.18 -8.26
N GLY A 77 0.77 6.91 -8.09
CA GLY A 77 0.69 5.93 -9.18
C GLY A 77 2.04 5.47 -9.71
N VAL A 78 3.14 5.72 -8.98
CA VAL A 78 4.50 5.36 -9.41
C VAL A 78 5.03 4.22 -8.54
N LEU A 79 5.15 3.02 -9.12
CA LEU A 79 5.70 1.85 -8.42
C LEU A 79 7.23 1.84 -8.36
N GLY A 80 7.91 2.44 -9.35
CA GLY A 80 9.36 2.36 -9.46
C GLY A 80 9.84 0.93 -9.75
N ASN A 81 10.71 0.40 -8.88
CA ASN A 81 11.19 -0.98 -8.98
C ASN A 81 10.09 -1.92 -8.52
N VAL A 82 9.47 -2.65 -9.45
CA VAL A 82 8.43 -3.62 -9.13
C VAL A 82 9.07 -4.87 -8.51
N LEU A 83 8.67 -5.18 -7.29
CA LEU A 83 9.24 -6.28 -6.49
C LEU A 83 8.32 -7.51 -6.43
N TYR A 84 7.03 -7.30 -6.65
CA TYR A 84 6.04 -8.37 -6.74
C TYR A 84 4.96 -7.99 -7.75
N THR A 85 4.46 -8.97 -8.49
CA THR A 85 3.24 -8.87 -9.28
C THR A 85 2.57 -10.24 -9.28
N GLY A 86 1.31 -10.29 -8.90
CA GLY A 86 0.62 -11.56 -8.83
C GLY A 86 -0.77 -11.47 -8.18
N PRO A 87 -1.38 -12.62 -7.89
CA PRO A 87 -2.70 -12.68 -7.29
C PRO A 87 -2.69 -12.07 -5.88
N TYR A 88 -3.84 -11.49 -5.52
CA TYR A 88 -4.14 -11.02 -4.17
C TYR A 88 -5.31 -11.82 -3.61
N ASN A 89 -5.09 -12.49 -2.49
CA ASN A 89 -6.09 -13.32 -1.81
C ASN A 89 -5.99 -13.13 -0.29
N PRO A 90 -6.40 -11.96 0.24
CA PRO A 90 -6.30 -11.65 1.66
C PRO A 90 -7.20 -12.57 2.49
N GLN A 91 -6.71 -13.01 3.64
CA GLN A 91 -7.41 -13.91 4.56
C GLN A 91 -7.39 -13.34 5.97
N TYR A 92 -8.35 -13.73 6.80
CA TYR A 92 -8.23 -13.51 8.24
C TYR A 92 -7.10 -14.38 8.78
N ALA A 93 -6.22 -13.80 9.60
CA ALA A 93 -5.19 -14.57 10.28
C ALA A 93 -5.72 -15.15 11.60
N ASP A 94 -5.40 -16.42 11.84
CA ASP A 94 -5.68 -17.07 13.11
C ASP A 94 -4.94 -16.35 14.25
N GLY A 95 -5.67 -16.02 15.32
CA GLY A 95 -5.10 -15.35 16.51
C GLY A 95 -4.91 -13.82 16.38
N ALA A 96 -5.31 -13.20 15.27
CA ALA A 96 -5.29 -11.74 15.11
C ALA A 96 -6.68 -11.17 14.76
N PRO A 97 -7.70 -11.34 15.64
CA PRO A 97 -9.09 -11.00 15.33
C PRO A 97 -9.34 -9.50 15.10
N SER A 98 -8.42 -8.63 15.53
CA SER A 98 -8.49 -7.19 15.30
C SER A 98 -7.99 -6.77 13.92
N LEU A 99 -7.28 -7.64 13.19
CA LEU A 99 -6.82 -7.34 11.84
C LEU A 99 -7.92 -7.66 10.82
N PRO A 100 -8.14 -6.79 9.83
CA PRO A 100 -8.95 -7.14 8.68
C PRO A 100 -8.29 -8.28 7.87
N PRO A 101 -8.97 -8.86 6.87
CA PRO A 101 -8.32 -9.74 5.91
C PRO A 101 -7.05 -9.10 5.35
N HIS A 102 -5.96 -9.85 5.28
CA HIS A 102 -4.68 -9.34 4.80
C HIS A 102 -3.84 -10.43 4.14
N GLN A 103 -2.80 -10.01 3.44
CA GLN A 103 -1.79 -10.89 2.89
C GLN A 103 -0.40 -10.29 3.08
N ASN A 104 0.54 -11.15 3.47
CA ASN A 104 1.94 -10.78 3.65
C ASN A 104 2.75 -11.18 2.43
N PHE A 105 3.57 -10.24 1.93
CA PHE A 105 4.47 -10.44 0.80
C PHE A 105 5.91 -10.22 1.25
N SER A 106 6.76 -11.23 1.10
CA SER A 106 8.20 -11.08 1.33
C SER A 106 8.84 -10.56 0.05
N VAL A 107 9.34 -9.32 0.08
CA VAL A 107 9.99 -8.67 -1.06
C VAL A 107 11.38 -8.18 -0.67
N GLN A 108 12.33 -8.22 -1.60
CA GLN A 108 13.69 -7.75 -1.36
C GLN A 108 13.81 -6.27 -1.69
N VAL A 109 14.35 -5.48 -0.77
CA VAL A 109 14.74 -4.10 -1.06
C VAL A 109 15.90 -4.12 -2.05
N PRO A 110 15.83 -3.40 -3.20
CA PRO A 110 16.92 -3.40 -4.17
C PRO A 110 18.25 -3.02 -3.52
N SER A 111 19.27 -3.85 -3.70
CA SER A 111 20.61 -3.65 -3.12
C SER A 111 21.34 -2.42 -3.67
N THR A 112 20.86 -1.88 -4.80
CA THR A 112 21.39 -0.68 -5.45
C THR A 112 20.91 0.62 -4.80
N PHE A 113 19.94 0.56 -3.90
CA PHE A 113 19.41 1.75 -3.24
C PHE A 113 20.46 2.40 -2.35
N LYS A 114 20.55 3.73 -2.44
CA LYS A 114 21.33 4.57 -1.55
C LYS A 114 20.48 4.95 -0.35
N SER A 115 21.12 5.34 0.75
CA SER A 115 20.42 5.86 1.93
C SER A 115 19.58 7.08 1.55
N GLY A 116 18.35 7.14 2.04
CA GLY A 116 17.36 8.14 1.63
C GLY A 116 15.92 7.65 1.75
N GLN A 117 14.95 8.50 1.41
CA GLN A 117 13.54 8.11 1.42
C GLN A 117 13.12 7.40 0.12
N VAL A 118 12.32 6.36 0.27
CA VAL A 118 11.70 5.62 -0.82
C VAL A 118 10.20 5.52 -0.59
N SER A 119 9.41 5.53 -1.66
CA SER A 119 7.97 5.28 -1.61
C SER A 119 7.71 3.79 -1.84
N LEU A 120 7.09 3.13 -0.87
CA LEU A 120 6.50 1.81 -1.03
C LEU A 120 5.10 1.98 -1.59
N GLY A 121 4.90 1.57 -2.84
CA GLY A 121 3.63 1.64 -3.55
C GLY A 121 2.99 0.28 -3.71
N VAL A 122 1.66 0.25 -3.64
CA VAL A 122 0.81 -0.90 -3.89
C VAL A 122 -0.25 -0.49 -4.92
N ALA A 123 -0.20 -1.11 -6.10
CA ALA A 123 -1.25 -1.03 -7.10
C ALA A 123 -2.17 -2.24 -6.95
N HIS A 124 -3.47 -2.01 -6.85
CA HIS A 124 -4.47 -3.04 -6.56
C HIS A 124 -5.61 -3.01 -7.57
N PHE A 125 -5.97 -4.19 -8.07
CA PHE A 125 -7.08 -4.41 -9.00
C PHE A 125 -8.09 -5.40 -8.42
N ALA A 126 -9.36 -4.99 -8.40
CA ALA A 126 -10.46 -5.79 -7.90
C ALA A 126 -11.74 -5.60 -8.75
N LEU A 127 -12.68 -6.53 -8.60
CA LEU A 127 -14.04 -6.43 -9.13
C LEU A 127 -15.00 -6.18 -7.96
N VAL A 128 -15.88 -5.18 -8.06
CA VAL A 128 -16.74 -4.76 -6.94
C VAL A 128 -18.21 -4.77 -7.32
N GLY A 129 -19.04 -5.21 -6.38
CA GLY A 129 -20.50 -5.17 -6.47
C GLY A 129 -21.10 -6.26 -7.37
N ALA A 130 -22.43 -6.25 -7.47
CA ALA A 130 -23.19 -7.28 -8.18
C ALA A 130 -22.86 -7.36 -9.68
N SER A 131 -22.45 -6.23 -10.28
CA SER A 131 -22.09 -6.15 -11.71
C SER A 131 -20.60 -6.41 -11.96
N MET A 132 -19.81 -6.78 -10.94
CA MET A 132 -18.37 -7.04 -11.07
C MET A 132 -17.61 -5.87 -11.72
N MET A 133 -17.87 -4.64 -11.24
CA MET A 133 -17.25 -3.44 -11.79
C MET A 133 -15.75 -3.44 -11.51
N PRO A 134 -14.89 -3.29 -12.54
CA PRO A 134 -13.45 -3.20 -12.33
C PRO A 134 -13.08 -1.89 -11.63
N ILE A 135 -12.29 -2.00 -10.57
CA ILE A 135 -11.68 -0.86 -9.90
C ILE A 135 -10.17 -1.01 -9.88
N TYR A 136 -9.51 0.14 -9.97
CA TYR A 136 -8.07 0.25 -9.78
C TYR A 136 -7.82 1.27 -8.69
N GLU A 137 -6.96 0.91 -7.74
CA GLU A 137 -6.51 1.81 -6.70
C GLU A 137 -4.99 1.71 -6.51
N PHE A 138 -4.42 2.79 -5.98
CA PHE A 138 -3.01 2.88 -5.66
C PHE A 138 -2.85 3.52 -4.29
N VAL A 139 -2.11 2.86 -3.41
CA VAL A 139 -1.76 3.39 -2.09
C VAL A 139 -0.26 3.33 -1.89
N ASN A 140 0.27 4.26 -1.11
CA ASN A 140 1.68 4.29 -0.80
C ASN A 140 1.99 4.78 0.62
N THR A 141 3.19 4.46 1.07
CA THR A 141 3.79 4.95 2.31
C THR A 141 5.27 5.26 2.08
N THR A 142 5.88 6.04 2.96
CA THR A 142 7.31 6.37 2.88
C THR A 142 8.10 5.43 3.77
N LEU A 143 9.26 4.95 3.28
CA LEU A 143 10.24 4.21 4.07
C LEU A 143 11.59 4.92 4.01
N VAL A 144 12.49 4.58 4.95
CA VAL A 144 13.84 5.14 5.00
C VAL A 144 14.86 4.04 4.75
N VAL A 145 15.61 4.15 3.66
CA VAL A 145 16.75 3.28 3.38
C VAL A 145 17.95 3.75 4.20
N GLN A 146 18.59 2.82 4.91
CA GLN A 146 19.84 3.05 5.64
C GLN A 146 20.94 2.13 5.15
#